data_AF-A0A962V920-F1
#
_entry.id   AF-A0A962V920-F1
#
_cell.length_a   1.000
_cell.length_b   1.000
_cell.length_c   1.000
_cell.angle_alpha   90.00
_cell.angle_beta   90.00
_cell.angle_gamma   90.00
#
_symmetry.space_group_name_H-M   'P 1'
#
loop_
_entity.id
_entity.type
_entity.pdbx_description
1 polymer ?
#
loop_
_entity_poly.entity_id
_entity_poly.type
_entity_poly.pdbx_seq_one_letter_code
_entity_poly.pdbx_strand_id
1 'polypeptide(L)'
;KTVSGRDRWLYRLGELLVYGPLKNVLGFSRMRLAYTAGEAIGPDIFEFYRSLGINIKQLYGSTEASVFICIQPNGQVKPDTVGTPAPEVEVKITDNGEVLFRSPGVFHSYYKNPEATIDTKDQEGWVHTGDAGFFDEHGHLKIIDRAKDVGKLTDGTLYAPKYLENKLKFFPYIKEAVAFGNGQDHVNAFINIDLEAVGNWAERRGIPYAGYTDLAARDEVYTLIQECIGKVNADLAEDDKLAGSQIKRFLILHKELDADDGELTRTRKVRRNFVAERYAELIEALYTGASSHNVEAQVKFEDGRSGTIRAELKIWEVERFGIQELRKAS
;
A
#
# COMPACT_ATOMS: atom_id res chain seq x y z
N LYS A 1 20.65 -8.54 13.88
CA LYS A 1 21.02 -8.19 15.27
C LYS A 1 21.16 -9.47 16.09
N THR A 2 22.16 -9.56 16.97
CA THR A 2 22.30 -10.70 17.91
C THR A 2 21.22 -10.61 18.98
N VAL A 3 20.35 -11.62 19.04
CA VAL A 3 19.27 -11.70 20.03
C VAL A 3 19.84 -12.17 21.38
N SER A 4 19.52 -11.47 22.47
CA SER A 4 20.05 -11.78 23.81
C SER A 4 19.55 -13.14 24.32
N GLY A 5 20.28 -13.76 25.25
CA GLY A 5 19.84 -15.00 25.89
C GLY A 5 18.50 -14.84 26.63
N ARG A 6 18.28 -13.68 27.25
CA ARG A 6 17.02 -13.34 27.93
C ARG A 6 15.85 -13.31 26.94
N ASP A 7 16.01 -12.66 25.79
CA ASP A 7 14.93 -12.56 24.80
C ASP A 7 14.58 -13.93 24.23
N ARG A 8 15.58 -14.80 24.01
CA ARG A 8 15.33 -16.20 23.59
C ARG A 8 14.54 -16.97 24.63
N TRP A 9 14.81 -16.77 25.92
CA TRP A 9 14.07 -17.40 27.00
C TRP A 9 12.64 -16.86 27.10
N LEU A 10 12.45 -15.55 27.03
CA LEU A 10 11.11 -14.93 27.01
C LEU A 10 10.31 -15.40 25.81
N TYR A 11 10.94 -15.51 24.63
CA TYR A 11 10.28 -16.01 23.43
C TYR A 11 9.84 -17.47 23.58
N ARG A 12 10.67 -18.34 24.18
CA ARG A 12 10.28 -19.74 24.48
C ARG A 12 9.12 -19.82 25.47
N LEU A 13 9.10 -18.95 26.48
CA LEU A 13 7.98 -18.88 27.42
C LEU A 13 6.70 -18.37 26.71
N GLY A 14 6.84 -17.35 25.86
CA GLY A 14 5.77 -16.84 25.00
C GLY A 14 5.24 -17.90 24.04
N GLU A 15 6.11 -18.74 23.49
CA GLU A 15 5.71 -19.88 22.65
C GLU A 15 4.82 -20.86 23.41
N LEU A 16 5.13 -21.15 24.68
CA LEU A 16 4.33 -22.05 25.50
C LEU A 16 2.99 -21.43 25.93
N LEU A 17 2.99 -20.15 26.32
CA LEU A 17 1.85 -19.52 26.99
C LEU A 17 0.94 -18.70 26.05
N VAL A 18 1.47 -18.21 24.93
CA VAL A 18 0.79 -17.23 24.06
C VAL A 18 0.82 -17.69 22.60
N TYR A 19 2.00 -17.77 21.97
CA TYR A 19 2.12 -17.98 20.53
C TYR A 19 1.72 -19.40 20.10
N GLY A 20 2.05 -20.43 20.88
CA GLY A 20 1.65 -21.81 20.62
C GLY A 20 0.13 -21.99 20.66
N PRO A 21 -0.56 -21.60 21.75
CA PRO A 21 -2.02 -21.59 21.81
C PRO A 21 -2.66 -20.76 20.69
N LEU A 22 -2.14 -19.57 20.40
CA LEU A 22 -2.64 -18.72 19.31
C LEU A 22 -2.48 -19.39 17.94
N LYS A 23 -1.32 -19.96 17.62
CA LYS A 23 -1.10 -20.75 16.41
C LYS A 23 -2.07 -21.93 16.33
N ASN A 24 -2.42 -22.54 17.46
CA ASN A 24 -3.39 -23.63 17.49
C ASN A 24 -4.80 -23.17 17.16
N VAL A 25 -5.23 -22.06 17.72
CA VAL A 25 -6.54 -21.44 17.41
C VAL A 25 -6.61 -21.05 15.93
N LEU A 26 -5.52 -20.52 15.37
CA LEU A 26 -5.42 -20.15 13.95
C LEU A 26 -5.21 -21.35 13.00
N GLY A 27 -5.05 -22.57 13.53
CA GLY A 27 -4.82 -23.78 12.71
C GLY A 27 -3.40 -23.95 12.17
N PHE A 28 -2.43 -23.18 12.68
CA PHE A 28 -1.05 -23.11 12.19
C PHE A 28 -0.05 -24.00 12.95
N SER A 29 -0.48 -24.75 13.98
CA SER A 29 0.40 -25.58 14.82
C SER A 29 1.27 -26.60 14.08
N ARG A 30 0.87 -27.04 12.88
CA ARG A 30 1.63 -28.02 12.06
C ARG A 30 2.14 -27.43 10.75
N MET A 31 2.08 -26.12 10.58
CA MET A 31 2.50 -25.47 9.35
C MET A 31 4.03 -25.58 9.19
N ARG A 32 4.46 -26.14 8.05
CA ARG A 32 5.88 -26.30 7.70
C ARG A 32 6.36 -25.29 6.67
N LEU A 33 5.45 -24.87 5.79
CA LEU A 33 5.71 -24.00 4.66
C LEU A 33 4.59 -22.97 4.59
N ALA A 34 4.94 -21.70 4.51
CA ALA A 34 4.00 -20.61 4.41
C ALA A 34 4.48 -19.65 3.32
N TYR A 35 3.69 -19.52 2.27
CA TYR A 35 3.91 -18.52 1.22
C TYR A 35 2.66 -17.66 1.06
N THR A 36 2.88 -16.39 0.79
CA THR A 36 1.85 -15.45 0.33
C THR A 36 2.16 -15.05 -1.12
N ALA A 37 1.11 -14.84 -1.90
CA ALA A 37 1.17 -14.55 -3.33
C ALA A 37 -0.10 -13.82 -3.78
N GLY A 38 -0.12 -13.37 -5.04
CA GLY A 38 -1.31 -12.81 -5.70
C GLY A 38 -1.49 -11.32 -5.48
N GLU A 39 -1.22 -10.81 -4.28
CA GLU A 39 -1.19 -9.39 -3.96
C GLU A 39 -0.17 -9.14 -2.84
N ALA A 40 0.35 -7.91 -2.75
CA ALA A 40 1.22 -7.53 -1.65
C ALA A 40 0.48 -7.59 -0.32
N ILE A 41 1.12 -8.15 0.72
CA ILE A 41 0.61 -8.06 2.09
C ILE A 41 1.40 -7.01 2.88
N GLY A 42 0.74 -6.43 3.87
CA GLY A 42 1.35 -5.36 4.65
C GLY A 42 2.57 -5.82 5.44
N PRO A 43 3.63 -5.00 5.53
CA PRO A 43 4.78 -5.28 6.36
C PRO A 43 4.37 -5.67 7.79
N ASP A 44 3.41 -4.96 8.38
CA ASP A 44 2.92 -5.25 9.74
C ASP A 44 2.26 -6.64 9.87
N ILE A 45 1.43 -7.03 8.89
CA ILE A 45 0.79 -8.38 8.87
C ILE A 45 1.86 -9.45 8.65
N PHE A 46 2.80 -9.18 7.75
CA PHE A 46 3.92 -10.07 7.46
C PHE A 46 4.78 -10.27 8.71
N GLU A 47 5.15 -9.19 9.40
CA GLU A 47 5.90 -9.21 10.65
C GLU A 47 5.13 -9.86 11.79
N PHE A 48 3.82 -9.62 11.91
CA PHE A 48 2.96 -10.28 12.89
C PHE A 48 3.06 -11.80 12.78
N TYR A 49 2.82 -12.38 11.59
CA TYR A 49 2.92 -13.83 11.42
C TYR A 49 4.34 -14.35 11.66
N ARG A 50 5.37 -13.61 11.21
CA ARG A 50 6.76 -13.97 11.49
C ARG A 50 7.10 -13.92 12.98
N SER A 51 6.52 -13.00 13.74
CA SER A 51 6.69 -12.89 15.19
C SER A 51 6.11 -14.10 15.93
N LEU A 52 5.04 -14.72 15.40
CA LEU A 52 4.49 -15.99 15.90
C LEU A 52 5.39 -17.21 15.61
N GLY A 53 6.52 -17.01 14.93
CA GLY A 53 7.44 -18.07 14.54
C GLY A 53 7.03 -18.78 13.25
N ILE A 54 6.07 -18.23 12.50
CA ILE A 54 5.69 -18.73 11.20
C ILE A 54 6.68 -18.17 10.17
N ASN A 55 7.42 -19.04 9.49
CA ASN A 55 8.34 -18.62 8.43
C ASN A 55 7.58 -18.30 7.12
N ILE A 56 6.67 -17.32 7.17
CA ILE A 56 5.96 -16.82 6.00
C ILE A 56 6.92 -16.07 5.08
N LYS A 57 6.78 -16.31 3.79
CA LYS A 57 7.60 -15.74 2.72
C LYS A 57 6.72 -15.24 1.59
N GLN A 58 7.23 -14.28 0.84
CA GLN A 58 6.58 -13.82 -0.38
C GLN A 58 7.07 -14.60 -1.60
N LEU A 59 6.16 -14.84 -2.54
CA LEU A 59 6.49 -15.23 -3.90
C LEU A 59 5.76 -14.30 -4.88
N TYR A 60 6.40 -14.02 -6.01
CA TYR A 60 5.82 -13.28 -7.12
C TYR A 60 5.71 -14.18 -8.34
N GLY A 61 4.61 -13.99 -9.06
CA GLY A 61 4.12 -14.96 -9.99
C GLY A 61 2.96 -14.47 -10.82
N SER A 62 2.77 -15.13 -11.96
CA SER A 62 1.61 -14.96 -12.82
C SER A 62 1.23 -16.29 -13.44
N THR A 63 0.04 -16.34 -14.05
CA THR A 63 -0.40 -17.49 -14.84
C THR A 63 0.54 -17.72 -16.02
N GLU A 64 1.01 -16.65 -16.64
CA GLU A 64 1.94 -16.64 -17.76
C GLU A 64 3.31 -17.23 -17.41
N ALA A 65 3.67 -17.24 -16.12
CA ALA A 65 4.94 -17.78 -15.61
C ALA A 65 4.83 -19.21 -15.06
N SER A 66 3.65 -19.85 -15.14
CA SER A 66 3.36 -21.07 -14.37
C SER A 66 3.68 -20.88 -12.87
N VAL A 67 3.24 -19.75 -12.31
CA VAL A 67 3.35 -19.32 -10.91
C VAL A 67 4.69 -18.71 -10.47
N PHE A 68 5.87 -19.19 -10.88
CA PHE A 68 7.11 -18.76 -10.22
C PHE A 68 7.94 -17.78 -11.04
N ILE A 69 8.06 -16.54 -10.54
CA ILE A 69 9.02 -15.54 -11.06
C ILE A 69 10.09 -15.26 -10.00
N CYS A 70 9.69 -14.79 -8.82
CA CYS A 70 10.59 -14.52 -7.69
C CYS A 70 10.13 -15.25 -6.43
N ILE A 71 11.07 -15.67 -5.60
CA ILE A 71 10.80 -16.34 -4.32
C ILE A 71 11.81 -15.86 -3.28
N GLN A 72 11.35 -15.58 -2.06
CA GLN A 72 12.28 -15.22 -0.98
C GLN A 72 13.14 -16.41 -0.51
N PRO A 73 14.49 -16.31 -0.57
CA PRO A 73 15.38 -17.34 -0.05
C PRO A 73 15.25 -17.52 1.46
N ASN A 74 15.63 -18.70 1.96
CA ASN A 74 15.75 -18.90 3.41
C ASN A 74 16.79 -17.93 3.99
N GLY A 75 16.46 -17.30 5.12
CA GLY A 75 17.37 -16.37 5.81
C GLY A 75 17.49 -14.98 5.17
N GLN A 76 16.86 -14.73 4.02
CA GLN A 76 16.89 -13.45 3.30
C GLN A 76 15.48 -12.89 3.11
N VAL A 77 14.65 -12.98 4.14
CA VAL A 77 13.25 -12.54 4.06
C VAL A 77 13.16 -11.05 4.37
N LYS A 78 12.62 -10.27 3.43
CA LYS A 78 12.38 -8.82 3.60
C LYS A 78 10.89 -8.50 3.41
N PRO A 79 10.22 -7.79 4.34
CA PRO A 79 8.77 -7.56 4.25
C PRO A 79 8.29 -6.82 2.99
N ASP A 80 9.17 -6.05 2.37
CA ASP A 80 8.89 -5.13 1.27
C ASP A 80 9.32 -5.65 -0.11
N THR A 81 9.84 -6.88 -0.19
CA THR A 81 10.30 -7.50 -1.45
C THR A 81 9.57 -8.81 -1.74
N VAL A 82 9.50 -9.18 -3.02
CA VAL A 82 8.99 -10.48 -3.46
C VAL A 82 10.09 -11.55 -3.63
N GLY A 83 11.32 -11.21 -3.23
CA GLY A 83 12.47 -12.12 -3.28
C GLY A 83 13.34 -11.95 -4.52
N THR A 84 14.23 -12.91 -4.73
CA THR A 84 15.13 -12.97 -5.88
C THR A 84 14.49 -13.81 -6.99
N PRO A 85 14.93 -13.68 -8.26
CA PRO A 85 14.49 -14.58 -9.32
C PRO A 85 14.61 -16.04 -8.92
N ALA A 86 13.60 -16.85 -9.26
CA ALA A 86 13.60 -18.28 -9.03
C ALA A 86 14.66 -18.98 -9.93
N PRO A 87 15.04 -20.23 -9.62
CA PRO A 87 15.98 -20.96 -10.47
C PRO A 87 15.52 -20.98 -11.93
N GLU A 88 16.44 -20.71 -12.86
CA GLU A 88 16.19 -20.66 -14.31
C GLU A 88 15.22 -19.54 -14.75
N VAL A 89 14.88 -18.60 -13.88
CA VAL A 89 14.13 -17.39 -14.23
C VAL A 89 15.09 -16.22 -14.41
N GLU A 90 15.05 -15.62 -15.60
CA GLU A 90 15.69 -14.35 -15.88
C GLU A 90 14.68 -13.22 -15.70
N VAL A 91 15.09 -12.12 -15.07
CA VAL A 91 14.25 -10.94 -14.85
C VAL A 91 15.03 -9.70 -15.30
N LYS A 92 14.39 -8.84 -16.07
CA LYS A 92 14.92 -7.51 -16.45
C LYS A 92 13.88 -6.44 -16.16
N ILE A 93 14.35 -5.22 -15.91
CA ILE A 93 13.49 -4.04 -15.71
C ILE A 93 13.69 -3.12 -16.92
N THR A 94 12.60 -2.66 -17.53
CA THR A 94 12.68 -1.68 -18.63
C THR A 94 13.03 -0.29 -18.12
N ASP A 95 13.39 0.63 -19.02
CA ASP A 95 13.66 2.03 -18.66
C ASP A 95 12.45 2.74 -18.03
N ASN A 96 11.24 2.25 -18.32
CA ASN A 96 9.99 2.74 -17.73
C ASN A 96 9.61 2.01 -16.43
N GLY A 97 10.46 1.09 -15.95
CA GLY A 97 10.27 0.38 -14.69
C GLY A 97 9.43 -0.89 -14.78
N GLU A 98 9.01 -1.32 -15.98
CA GLU A 98 8.25 -2.57 -16.15
C GLU A 98 9.14 -3.81 -15.91
N VAL A 99 8.62 -4.78 -15.16
CA VAL A 99 9.25 -6.07 -14.93
C VAL A 99 8.97 -7.00 -16.12
N LEU A 100 10.02 -7.52 -16.73
CA LEU A 100 9.95 -8.58 -17.73
C LEU A 100 10.61 -9.83 -17.18
N PHE A 101 10.08 -11.00 -17.54
CA PHE A 101 10.71 -12.26 -17.18
C PHE A 101 10.83 -13.21 -18.38
N ARG A 102 11.78 -14.14 -18.29
CA ARG A 102 11.91 -15.27 -19.19
C ARG A 102 12.21 -16.52 -18.36
N SER A 103 11.52 -17.61 -18.63
CA SER A 103 11.70 -18.87 -17.90
C SER A 103 11.25 -20.09 -18.72
N PRO A 104 11.65 -21.32 -18.35
CA PRO A 104 11.14 -22.55 -18.95
C PRO A 104 9.62 -22.73 -18.80
N GLY A 105 9.02 -22.10 -17.77
CA GLY A 105 7.60 -22.17 -17.45
C GLY A 105 6.72 -21.14 -18.17
N VAL A 106 7.28 -20.36 -19.09
CA VAL A 106 6.54 -19.34 -19.87
C VAL A 106 5.42 -19.99 -20.68
N PHE A 107 4.23 -19.39 -20.64
CA PHE A 107 3.07 -19.83 -21.40
C PHE A 107 3.35 -19.89 -22.93
N HIS A 108 2.66 -20.81 -23.61
CA HIS A 108 2.78 -20.93 -25.06
C HIS A 108 2.14 -19.74 -25.79
N SER A 109 0.85 -19.51 -25.58
CA SER A 109 0.06 -18.46 -26.23
C SER A 109 -1.29 -18.29 -25.54
N TYR A 110 -1.93 -17.14 -25.71
CA TYR A 110 -3.33 -16.99 -25.37
C TYR A 110 -4.21 -17.70 -26.40
N TYR A 111 -5.23 -18.42 -25.93
CA TYR A 111 -6.11 -19.20 -26.81
C TYR A 111 -6.88 -18.29 -27.77
N LYS A 112 -6.72 -18.52 -29.08
CA LYS A 112 -7.36 -17.76 -30.17
C LYS A 112 -7.07 -16.25 -30.16
N ASN A 113 -5.96 -15.83 -29.52
CA ASN A 113 -5.59 -14.42 -29.46
C ASN A 113 -4.09 -14.23 -29.77
N PRO A 114 -3.72 -14.26 -31.07
CA PRO A 114 -2.33 -14.10 -31.49
C PRO A 114 -1.81 -12.68 -31.22
N GLU A 115 -2.65 -11.65 -31.34
CA GLU A 115 -2.28 -10.25 -31.08
C GLU A 115 -1.83 -10.06 -29.63
N ALA A 116 -2.68 -10.43 -28.65
CA ALA A 116 -2.30 -10.36 -27.25
C ALA A 116 -1.09 -11.24 -26.90
N THR A 117 -0.88 -12.34 -27.64
CA THR A 117 0.30 -13.20 -27.42
C THR A 117 1.59 -12.48 -27.81
N ILE A 118 1.58 -11.78 -28.95
CA ILE A 118 2.74 -11.03 -29.45
C ILE A 118 2.98 -9.78 -28.60
N ASP A 119 1.92 -9.12 -28.15
CA ASP A 119 2.02 -7.96 -27.27
C ASP A 119 2.60 -8.32 -25.89
N THR A 120 2.23 -9.50 -25.36
CA THR A 120 2.70 -9.96 -24.03
C THR A 120 4.06 -10.63 -24.08
N LYS A 121 4.40 -11.36 -25.16
CA LYS A 121 5.64 -12.13 -25.25
C LYS A 121 6.39 -11.81 -26.54
N ASP A 122 7.60 -11.29 -26.39
CA ASP A 122 8.46 -10.94 -27.51
C ASP A 122 9.11 -12.17 -28.19
N GLN A 123 9.79 -11.93 -29.31
CA GLN A 123 10.45 -12.98 -30.09
C GLN A 123 11.65 -13.63 -29.38
N GLU A 124 12.22 -12.96 -28.37
CA GLU A 124 13.32 -13.47 -27.54
C GLU A 124 12.82 -14.27 -26.31
N GLY A 125 11.49 -14.35 -26.15
CA GLY A 125 10.82 -15.08 -25.09
C GLY A 125 10.64 -14.28 -23.79
N TRP A 126 10.87 -12.96 -23.80
CA TRP A 126 10.54 -12.12 -22.66
C TRP A 126 9.05 -11.85 -22.58
N VAL A 127 8.51 -11.99 -21.38
CA VAL A 127 7.11 -11.74 -21.06
C VAL A 127 6.98 -10.41 -20.32
N HIS A 128 6.17 -9.51 -20.87
CA HIS A 128 5.72 -8.28 -20.25
C HIS A 128 4.70 -8.59 -19.16
N THR A 129 5.06 -8.33 -17.90
CA THR A 129 4.15 -8.60 -16.76
C THR A 129 3.06 -7.53 -16.63
N GLY A 130 3.32 -6.33 -17.17
CA GLY A 130 2.57 -5.12 -16.89
C GLY A 130 2.65 -4.65 -15.43
N ASP A 131 3.57 -5.22 -14.63
CA ASP A 131 3.91 -4.77 -13.28
C ASP A 131 5.17 -3.91 -13.34
N ALA A 132 5.20 -2.86 -12.52
CA ALA A 132 6.38 -2.05 -12.30
C ALA A 132 7.11 -2.49 -11.05
N GLY A 133 8.44 -2.41 -11.09
CA GLY A 133 9.27 -2.81 -9.97
C GLY A 133 10.73 -2.44 -10.16
N PHE A 134 11.53 -2.71 -9.15
CA PHE A 134 12.96 -2.53 -9.20
C PHE A 134 13.67 -3.49 -8.26
N PHE A 135 14.95 -3.77 -8.55
CA PHE A 135 15.82 -4.49 -7.64
C PHE A 135 16.40 -3.57 -6.59
N ASP A 136 16.46 -4.06 -5.35
CA ASP A 136 17.28 -3.49 -4.30
C ASP A 136 18.77 -3.87 -4.46
N GLU A 137 19.62 -3.33 -3.58
CA GLU A 137 21.07 -3.57 -3.60
C GLU A 137 21.47 -5.04 -3.39
N HIS A 138 20.56 -5.87 -2.89
CA HIS A 138 20.79 -7.28 -2.61
C HIS A 138 20.16 -8.19 -3.68
N GLY A 139 19.65 -7.64 -4.78
CA GLY A 139 19.04 -8.39 -5.88
C GLY A 139 17.62 -8.88 -5.57
N HIS A 140 16.97 -8.35 -4.53
CA HIS A 140 15.55 -8.61 -4.27
C HIS A 140 14.66 -7.68 -5.10
N LEU A 141 13.67 -8.24 -5.78
CA LEU A 141 12.68 -7.48 -6.53
C LEU A 141 11.64 -6.88 -5.58
N LYS A 142 11.37 -5.58 -5.74
CA LYS A 142 10.19 -4.90 -5.19
C LYS A 142 9.19 -4.66 -6.31
N ILE A 143 7.94 -5.05 -6.09
CA ILE A 143 6.82 -4.72 -6.99
C ILE A 143 6.10 -3.52 -6.39
N ILE A 144 5.89 -2.48 -7.19
CA ILE A 144 5.34 -1.21 -6.72
C ILE A 144 3.89 -1.00 -7.17
N ASP A 145 3.57 -1.22 -8.45
CA ASP A 145 2.21 -1.05 -8.98
C ASP A 145 2.13 -1.71 -10.37
N ARG A 146 1.01 -1.52 -11.07
CA ARG A 146 0.91 -1.78 -12.51
C ARG A 146 1.68 -0.72 -13.28
N ALA A 147 2.46 -1.12 -14.28
CA ALA A 147 3.31 -0.24 -15.08
C ALA A 147 2.55 0.96 -15.70
N LYS A 148 1.31 0.74 -16.13
CA LYS A 148 0.44 1.80 -16.68
C LYS A 148 -0.06 2.82 -15.65
N ASP A 149 -0.04 2.47 -14.36
CA ASP A 149 -0.56 3.29 -13.27
C ASP A 149 0.58 4.06 -12.56
N VAL A 150 1.84 3.72 -12.85
CA VAL A 150 3.02 4.42 -12.33
C VAL A 150 3.24 5.72 -13.10
N GLY A 151 3.37 6.81 -12.35
CA GLY A 151 3.68 8.14 -12.85
C GLY A 151 5.04 8.64 -12.36
N LYS A 152 5.27 9.94 -12.55
CA LYS A 152 6.44 10.64 -12.01
C LYS A 152 6.04 11.98 -11.42
N LEU A 153 6.75 12.40 -10.38
CA LEU A 153 6.72 13.79 -9.91
C LEU A 153 7.41 14.71 -10.93
N THR A 154 7.28 16.01 -10.77
CA THR A 154 7.92 17.02 -11.67
C THR A 154 9.44 16.93 -11.68
N ASP A 155 10.06 16.45 -10.61
CA ASP A 155 11.51 16.22 -10.50
C ASP A 155 11.98 14.86 -11.07
N GLY A 156 11.06 14.05 -11.60
CA GLY A 156 11.34 12.73 -12.16
C GLY A 156 11.29 11.59 -11.15
N THR A 157 11.06 11.87 -9.86
CA THR A 157 10.85 10.85 -8.82
C THR A 157 9.72 9.91 -9.20
N LEU A 158 9.91 8.62 -8.95
CA LEU A 158 8.91 7.59 -9.21
C LEU A 158 7.68 7.78 -8.32
N TYR A 159 6.50 7.76 -8.95
CA TYR A 159 5.23 7.89 -8.23
C TYR A 159 4.37 6.65 -8.50
N ALA A 160 4.21 5.80 -7.49
CA ALA A 160 3.40 4.58 -7.54
C ALA A 160 2.18 4.73 -6.59
N PRO A 161 1.00 5.11 -7.11
CA PRO A 161 -0.12 5.49 -6.25
C PRO A 161 -0.64 4.32 -5.41
N LYS A 162 -0.82 3.11 -5.98
CA LYS A 162 -1.32 1.97 -5.18
C LYS A 162 -0.31 1.52 -4.14
N TYR A 163 0.99 1.68 -4.40
CA TYR A 163 2.02 1.37 -3.41
C TYR A 163 1.82 2.19 -2.13
N LEU A 164 1.67 3.50 -2.30
CA LEU A 164 1.44 4.44 -1.20
C LEU A 164 0.11 4.17 -0.48
N GLU A 165 -0.96 3.98 -1.25
CA GLU A 165 -2.29 3.71 -0.70
C GLU A 165 -2.36 2.39 0.06
N ASN A 166 -1.72 1.33 -0.44
CA ASN A 166 -1.67 0.04 0.25
C ASN A 166 -0.87 0.16 1.55
N LYS A 167 0.26 0.88 1.54
CA LYS A 167 1.02 1.18 2.76
C LYS A 167 0.17 1.88 3.82
N LEU A 168 -0.65 2.86 3.40
CA LEU A 168 -1.58 3.54 4.31
C LEU A 168 -2.69 2.61 4.79
N LYS A 169 -3.26 1.78 3.93
CA LYS A 169 -4.34 0.83 4.27
C LYS A 169 -3.90 -0.33 5.16
N PHE A 170 -2.60 -0.53 5.39
CA PHE A 170 -2.14 -1.48 6.40
C PHE A 170 -2.39 -0.98 7.82
N PHE A 171 -2.55 0.34 8.02
CA PHE A 171 -2.97 0.87 9.30
C PHE A 171 -4.47 0.63 9.49
N PRO A 172 -4.90 0.00 10.60
CA PRO A 172 -6.31 -0.36 10.82
C PRO A 172 -7.24 0.85 10.89
N TYR A 173 -6.68 2.05 11.08
CA TYR A 173 -7.43 3.32 11.14
C TYR A 173 -7.78 3.88 9.76
N ILE A 174 -7.17 3.38 8.68
CA ILE A 174 -7.34 3.88 7.32
C ILE A 174 -8.08 2.82 6.50
N LYS A 175 -9.32 3.13 6.13
CA LYS A 175 -10.17 2.25 5.33
C LYS A 175 -9.87 2.35 3.84
N GLU A 176 -9.66 3.57 3.36
CA GLU A 176 -9.26 3.84 1.98
C GLU A 176 -8.32 5.04 1.93
N ALA A 177 -7.43 5.04 0.95
CA ALA A 177 -6.55 6.16 0.66
C ALA A 177 -6.52 6.40 -0.85
N VAL A 178 -6.44 7.65 -1.26
CA VAL A 178 -6.22 8.03 -2.67
C VAL A 178 -5.04 8.98 -2.74
N ALA A 179 -3.94 8.51 -3.33
CA ALA A 179 -2.76 9.32 -3.52
C ALA A 179 -2.86 10.13 -4.83
N PHE A 180 -2.29 11.34 -4.80
CA PHE A 180 -2.14 12.25 -5.93
C PHE A 180 -0.69 12.72 -6.00
N GLY A 181 -0.06 12.66 -7.17
CA GLY A 181 1.34 13.05 -7.32
C GLY A 181 1.86 13.06 -8.75
N ASN A 182 1.22 12.32 -9.67
CA ASN A 182 1.65 12.32 -11.07
C ASN A 182 1.64 13.73 -11.68
N GLY A 183 2.79 14.19 -12.17
CA GLY A 183 2.98 15.53 -12.72
C GLY A 183 2.94 16.66 -11.69
N GLN A 184 3.11 16.36 -10.40
CA GLN A 184 3.06 17.32 -9.30
C GLN A 184 4.41 17.39 -8.56
N ASP A 185 4.62 18.46 -7.80
CA ASP A 185 5.88 18.69 -7.06
C ASP A 185 6.05 17.81 -5.82
N HIS A 186 4.96 17.24 -5.33
CA HIS A 186 4.94 16.37 -4.15
C HIS A 186 3.69 15.52 -4.15
N VAL A 187 3.70 14.45 -3.37
CA VAL A 187 2.52 13.60 -3.18
C VAL A 187 1.61 14.18 -2.11
N ASN A 188 0.31 14.16 -2.37
CA ASN A 188 -0.75 14.42 -1.39
C ASN A 188 -1.74 13.25 -1.35
N ALA A 189 -2.54 13.16 -0.29
CA ALA A 189 -3.48 12.05 -0.11
C ALA A 189 -4.85 12.48 0.41
N PHE A 190 -5.90 11.82 -0.10
CA PHE A 190 -7.18 11.71 0.60
C PHE A 190 -7.19 10.47 1.46
N ILE A 191 -7.79 10.59 2.65
CA ILE A 191 -7.95 9.49 3.60
C ILE A 191 -9.43 9.32 3.93
N ASN A 192 -9.90 8.07 3.89
CA ASN A 192 -11.09 7.65 4.62
C ASN A 192 -10.66 6.88 5.86
N ILE A 193 -11.14 7.33 7.02
CA ILE A 193 -10.97 6.56 8.25
C ILE A 193 -11.84 5.30 8.24
N ASP A 194 -11.40 4.27 8.96
CA ASP A 194 -12.28 3.16 9.33
C ASP A 194 -13.09 3.55 10.57
N LEU A 195 -14.42 3.67 10.40
CA LEU A 195 -15.31 4.16 11.46
C LEU A 195 -15.27 3.29 12.72
N GLU A 196 -15.17 1.97 12.56
CA GLU A 196 -15.19 1.04 13.69
C GLU A 196 -13.85 1.09 14.44
N ALA A 197 -12.73 1.04 13.72
CA ALA A 197 -11.41 1.08 14.33
C ALA A 197 -11.11 2.43 14.99
N VAL A 198 -11.42 3.54 14.32
CA VAL A 198 -11.21 4.88 14.87
C VAL A 198 -12.22 5.19 15.96
N GLY A 199 -13.47 4.73 15.84
CA GLY A 199 -14.48 4.84 16.89
C GLY A 199 -14.05 4.15 18.19
N ASN A 200 -13.63 2.89 18.11
CA ASN A 200 -13.06 2.16 19.25
C ASN A 200 -11.83 2.87 19.85
N TRP A 201 -10.97 3.46 19.01
CA TRP A 201 -9.80 4.21 19.45
C TRP A 201 -10.18 5.50 20.20
N ALA A 202 -11.23 6.20 19.74
CA ALA A 202 -11.76 7.42 20.32
C ALA A 202 -12.47 7.15 21.66
N GLU A 203 -13.31 6.11 21.71
CA GLU A 203 -14.03 5.70 22.93
C GLU A 203 -13.07 5.38 24.08
N ARG A 204 -11.99 4.64 23.80
CA ARG A 204 -10.94 4.32 24.80
C ARG A 204 -10.21 5.55 25.34
N ARG A 205 -10.30 6.69 24.66
CA ARG A 205 -9.71 7.98 25.04
C ARG A 205 -10.74 8.98 25.54
N GLY A 206 -12.02 8.59 25.63
CA GLY A 206 -13.10 9.47 26.06
C GLY A 206 -13.41 10.59 25.07
N ILE A 207 -13.15 10.39 23.78
CA ILE A 207 -13.45 11.38 22.73
C ILE A 207 -14.89 11.15 22.23
N PRO A 208 -15.83 12.06 22.51
CA PRO A 208 -17.21 11.92 22.06
C PRO A 208 -17.33 12.30 20.57
N TYR A 209 -18.13 11.54 19.82
CA TYR A 209 -18.47 11.84 18.43
C TYR A 209 -19.91 11.41 18.10
N ALA A 210 -20.55 12.09 17.16
CA ALA A 210 -21.94 11.81 16.76
C ALA A 210 -22.05 10.85 15.55
N GLY A 211 -21.02 10.75 14.74
CA GLY A 211 -21.00 9.91 13.54
C GLY A 211 -19.72 10.10 12.73
N TYR A 212 -19.67 9.52 11.53
CA TYR A 212 -18.47 9.52 10.68
C TYR A 212 -17.92 10.92 10.42
N THR A 213 -18.76 11.83 9.92
CA THR A 213 -18.36 13.20 9.56
C THR A 213 -17.78 13.97 10.75
N ASP A 214 -18.39 13.84 11.94
CA ASP A 214 -17.89 14.47 13.15
C ASP A 214 -16.54 13.86 13.59
N LEU A 215 -16.44 12.54 13.63
CA LEU A 215 -15.21 11.85 14.01
C LEU A 215 -14.06 12.15 13.04
N ALA A 216 -14.32 12.11 11.74
CA ALA A 216 -13.35 12.42 10.68
C ALA A 216 -12.85 13.87 10.74
N ALA A 217 -13.61 14.80 11.33
CA ALA A 217 -13.23 16.20 11.48
C ALA A 217 -12.46 16.51 12.78
N ARG A 218 -12.25 15.53 13.67
CA ARG A 218 -11.55 15.75 14.96
C ARG A 218 -10.04 15.92 14.78
N ASP A 219 -9.45 16.89 15.47
CA ASP A 219 -8.00 17.12 15.42
C ASP A 219 -7.20 15.93 15.98
N GLU A 220 -7.78 15.22 16.95
CA GLU A 220 -7.24 13.99 17.50
C GLU A 220 -7.14 12.88 16.44
N VAL A 221 -8.12 12.81 15.53
CA VAL A 221 -8.12 11.85 14.42
C VAL A 221 -7.14 12.28 13.34
N TYR A 222 -7.06 13.59 13.02
CA TYR A 222 -6.01 14.09 12.13
C TYR A 222 -4.60 13.79 12.66
N THR A 223 -4.37 13.93 13.97
CA THR A 223 -3.11 13.56 14.61
C THR A 223 -2.81 12.06 14.44
N LEU A 224 -3.80 11.20 14.70
CA LEU A 224 -3.68 9.75 14.51
C LEU A 224 -3.29 9.39 13.07
N ILE A 225 -3.94 10.01 12.08
CA ILE A 225 -3.67 9.76 10.66
C ILE A 225 -2.31 10.33 10.26
N GLN A 226 -1.95 11.52 10.76
CA GLN A 226 -0.62 12.11 10.56
C GLN A 226 0.49 11.20 11.07
N GLU A 227 0.33 10.56 12.24
CA GLU A 227 1.28 9.56 12.75
C GLU A 227 1.39 8.33 11.82
N CYS A 228 0.28 7.87 11.24
CA CYS A 228 0.28 6.77 10.27
C CYS A 228 1.04 7.15 8.99
N ILE A 229 0.76 8.34 8.44
CA ILE A 229 1.45 8.86 7.25
C ILE A 229 2.93 9.09 7.56
N GLY A 230 3.28 9.59 8.75
CA GLY A 230 4.66 9.79 9.17
C GLY A 230 5.47 8.49 9.18
N LYS A 231 4.87 7.37 9.60
CA LYS A 231 5.50 6.04 9.52
C LYS A 231 5.69 5.58 8.07
N VAL A 232 4.72 5.83 7.19
CA VAL A 232 4.88 5.57 5.74
C VAL A 232 5.99 6.41 5.15
N ASN A 233 6.06 7.71 5.49
CA ASN A 233 7.11 8.61 5.01
C ASN A 233 8.50 8.17 5.49
N ALA A 234 8.62 7.70 6.73
CA ALA A 234 9.88 7.17 7.27
C ALA A 234 10.36 5.95 6.49
N ASP A 235 9.45 5.01 6.21
CA ASP A 235 9.74 3.81 5.40
C ASP A 235 10.11 4.16 3.96
N LEU A 236 9.40 5.11 3.32
CA LEU A 236 9.73 5.58 1.98
C LEU A 236 11.12 6.23 1.90
N ALA A 237 11.52 6.94 2.97
CA ALA A 237 12.81 7.62 3.02
C ALA A 237 14.01 6.66 3.05
N GLU A 238 13.81 5.39 3.44
CA GLU A 238 14.84 4.35 3.40
C GLU A 238 15.15 3.84 1.98
N ASP A 239 14.32 4.17 0.98
CA ASP A 239 14.47 3.70 -0.40
C ASP A 239 14.78 4.86 -1.35
N ASP A 240 15.99 4.90 -1.91
CA ASP A 240 16.46 5.96 -2.81
C ASP A 240 15.52 6.23 -4.00
N LYS A 241 14.79 5.23 -4.48
CA LYS A 241 13.87 5.37 -5.64
C LYS A 241 12.51 5.93 -5.25
N LEU A 242 12.13 5.82 -3.98
CA LEU A 242 10.82 6.20 -3.47
C LEU A 242 10.89 7.34 -2.45
N ALA A 243 12.06 7.73 -1.97
CA ALA A 243 12.24 8.76 -0.94
C ALA A 243 11.62 10.12 -1.32
N GLY A 244 11.61 10.49 -2.61
CA GLY A 244 10.95 11.72 -3.05
C GLY A 244 9.40 11.63 -3.09
N SER A 245 8.84 10.41 -3.06
CA SER A 245 7.39 10.15 -3.14
C SER A 245 6.65 10.24 -1.81
N GLN A 246 7.31 10.77 -0.77
CA GLN A 246 6.73 11.03 0.54
C GLN A 246 5.50 11.95 0.45
N ILE A 247 4.49 11.65 1.25
CA ILE A 247 3.23 12.40 1.32
C ILE A 247 3.49 13.68 2.10
N LYS A 248 3.25 14.83 1.47
CA LYS A 248 3.44 16.15 2.08
C LYS A 248 2.19 16.64 2.79
N ARG A 249 1.02 16.51 2.17
CA ARG A 249 -0.24 17.04 2.69
C ARG A 249 -1.36 16.02 2.53
N PHE A 250 -2.31 16.03 3.45
CA PHE A 250 -3.47 15.16 3.39
C PHE A 250 -4.72 15.85 3.93
N LEU A 251 -5.87 15.28 3.58
CA LEU A 251 -7.13 15.58 4.24
C LEU A 251 -7.89 14.28 4.52
N ILE A 252 -8.80 14.33 5.49
CA ILE A 252 -9.73 13.25 5.78
C ILE A 252 -11.07 13.62 5.16
N LEU A 253 -11.60 12.76 4.29
CA LEU A 253 -12.89 12.99 3.65
C LEU A 253 -14.03 12.89 4.67
N HIS A 254 -15.05 13.73 4.52
CA HIS A 254 -16.23 13.81 5.40
C HIS A 254 -17.22 12.65 5.23
N LYS A 255 -17.02 11.81 4.21
CA LYS A 255 -17.77 10.58 3.93
C LYS A 255 -16.82 9.51 3.38
N GLU A 256 -17.21 8.25 3.51
CA GLU A 256 -16.54 7.15 2.81
C GLU A 256 -16.74 7.23 1.29
N LEU A 257 -15.73 6.81 0.53
CA LEU A 257 -15.88 6.58 -0.90
C LEU A 257 -16.83 5.39 -1.12
N ASP A 258 -17.80 5.56 -2.02
CA ASP A 258 -18.86 4.58 -2.25
C ASP A 258 -18.92 4.09 -3.70
N ALA A 259 -19.28 2.83 -3.89
CA ALA A 259 -19.51 2.26 -5.22
C ALA A 259 -20.80 2.78 -5.85
N ASP A 260 -21.82 3.08 -5.06
CA ASP A 260 -23.10 3.64 -5.53
C ASP A 260 -22.95 5.12 -5.95
N ASP A 261 -21.98 5.83 -5.37
CA ASP A 261 -21.54 7.16 -5.83
C ASP A 261 -20.63 7.11 -7.07
N GLY A 262 -20.26 5.91 -7.53
CA GLY A 262 -19.36 5.70 -8.66
C GLY A 262 -17.88 5.94 -8.37
N GLU A 263 -17.50 6.16 -7.11
CA GLU A 263 -16.12 6.44 -6.68
C GLU A 263 -15.30 5.15 -6.55
N LEU A 264 -15.97 4.05 -6.20
CA LEU A 264 -15.41 2.71 -6.16
C LEU A 264 -16.08 1.81 -7.20
N THR A 265 -15.40 0.74 -7.60
CA THR A 265 -16.05 -0.42 -8.23
C THR A 265 -16.82 -1.23 -7.17
N ARG A 266 -17.71 -2.14 -7.61
CA ARG A 266 -18.36 -3.11 -6.71
C ARG A 266 -17.37 -4.01 -5.96
N THR A 267 -16.16 -4.17 -6.52
CA THR A 267 -15.03 -4.86 -5.88
C THR A 267 -14.17 -3.95 -5.02
N ARG A 268 -14.65 -2.74 -4.68
CA ARG A 268 -13.98 -1.72 -3.87
C ARG A 268 -12.66 -1.21 -4.44
N LYS A 269 -12.50 -1.20 -5.77
CA LYS A 269 -11.33 -0.55 -6.42
C LYS A 269 -11.65 0.92 -6.71
N VAL A 270 -10.73 1.81 -6.36
CA VAL A 270 -10.87 3.26 -6.61
C VAL A 270 -10.94 3.55 -8.12
N ARG A 271 -11.98 4.29 -8.54
CA ARG A 271 -12.12 4.82 -9.91
C ARG A 271 -11.42 6.18 -10.00
N ARG A 272 -10.09 6.16 -10.08
CA ARG A 272 -9.22 7.35 -9.96
C ARG A 272 -9.65 8.55 -10.81
N ASN A 273 -9.92 8.35 -12.10
CA ASN A 273 -10.30 9.47 -12.98
C ASN A 273 -11.61 10.13 -12.49
N PHE A 274 -12.58 9.33 -12.08
CA PHE A 274 -13.85 9.83 -11.55
C PHE A 274 -13.66 10.56 -10.20
N VAL A 275 -12.82 10.01 -9.31
CA VAL A 275 -12.47 10.69 -8.05
C VAL A 275 -11.74 12.01 -8.33
N ALA A 276 -10.80 12.03 -9.28
CA ALA A 276 -10.05 13.22 -9.64
C ALA A 276 -10.95 14.33 -10.21
N GLU A 277 -11.92 13.96 -11.05
CA GLU A 277 -12.92 14.89 -11.59
C GLU A 277 -13.88 15.40 -10.50
N ARG A 278 -14.45 14.50 -9.70
CA ARG A 278 -15.44 14.84 -8.67
C ARG A 278 -14.88 15.71 -7.55
N TYR A 279 -13.61 15.51 -7.20
CA TYR A 279 -12.94 16.20 -6.10
C TYR A 279 -11.86 17.17 -6.57
N ALA A 280 -11.94 17.66 -7.80
CA ALA A 280 -10.93 18.53 -8.41
C ALA A 280 -10.57 19.74 -7.53
N GLU A 281 -11.57 20.42 -6.95
CA GLU A 281 -11.35 21.58 -6.06
C GLU A 281 -10.58 21.21 -4.79
N LEU A 282 -10.87 20.04 -4.21
CA LEU A 282 -10.15 19.54 -3.03
C LEU A 282 -8.71 19.15 -3.37
N ILE A 283 -8.51 18.55 -4.54
CA ILE A 283 -7.17 18.20 -5.03
C ILE A 283 -6.37 19.48 -5.26
N GLU A 284 -6.96 20.50 -5.88
CA GLU A 284 -6.33 21.80 -6.05
C GLU A 284 -5.97 22.44 -4.70
N ALA A 285 -6.87 22.39 -3.71
CA ALA A 285 -6.62 22.90 -2.36
C ALA A 285 -5.41 22.21 -1.67
N LEU A 286 -5.18 20.92 -1.95
CA LEU A 286 -3.99 20.21 -1.49
C LEU A 286 -2.70 20.79 -2.07
N TYR A 287 -2.72 21.48 -3.21
CA TYR A 287 -1.54 22.10 -3.82
C TYR A 287 -1.43 23.62 -3.58
N THR A 288 -2.51 24.31 -3.19
CA THR A 288 -2.54 25.78 -3.08
C THR A 288 -2.18 26.35 -1.69
N GLY A 289 -1.62 25.55 -0.79
CA GLY A 289 -1.23 26.01 0.57
C GLY A 289 -2.41 26.32 1.51
N ALA A 290 -3.65 26.09 1.07
CA ALA A 290 -4.86 26.28 1.87
C ALA A 290 -4.88 25.35 3.10
N SER A 291 -5.28 25.84 4.27
CA SER A 291 -5.39 25.03 5.50
C SER A 291 -6.72 24.28 5.64
N SER A 292 -7.74 24.67 4.88
CA SER A 292 -9.03 23.98 4.81
C SER A 292 -9.75 24.28 3.49
N HIS A 293 -10.76 23.47 3.17
CA HIS A 293 -11.67 23.68 2.05
C HIS A 293 -13.09 23.26 2.44
N ASN A 294 -14.09 24.06 2.07
CA ASN A 294 -15.49 23.73 2.30
C ASN A 294 -16.02 22.83 1.19
N VAL A 295 -16.76 21.80 1.55
CA VAL A 295 -17.44 20.91 0.59
C VAL A 295 -18.93 20.97 0.83
N GLU A 296 -19.68 21.16 -0.25
CA GLU A 296 -21.12 20.94 -0.29
C GLU A 296 -21.39 19.61 -1.00
N ALA A 297 -21.79 18.59 -0.26
CA ALA A 297 -22.20 17.31 -0.81
C ALA A 297 -23.73 17.20 -0.78
N GLN A 298 -24.35 16.94 -1.93
CA GLN A 298 -25.75 16.51 -1.95
C GLN A 298 -25.82 15.07 -1.48
N VAL A 299 -26.49 14.84 -0.36
CA VAL A 299 -26.75 13.50 0.19
C VAL A 299 -28.19 13.14 -0.08
N LYS A 300 -28.39 11.97 -0.69
CA LYS A 300 -29.70 11.37 -0.86
C LYS A 300 -29.91 10.39 0.29
N PHE A 301 -30.83 10.70 1.18
CA PHE A 301 -31.20 9.85 2.30
C PHE A 301 -31.94 8.60 1.80
N GLU A 302 -31.92 7.51 2.58
CA GLU A 302 -32.58 6.23 2.24
C GLU A 302 -34.09 6.39 1.99
N ASP A 303 -34.71 7.41 2.57
CA ASP A 303 -36.12 7.76 2.38
C ASP A 303 -36.40 8.56 1.08
N GLY A 304 -35.37 8.78 0.25
CA GLY A 304 -35.45 9.48 -1.02
C GLY A 304 -35.33 11.00 -0.94
N ARG A 305 -35.22 11.59 0.27
CA ARG A 305 -34.98 13.02 0.44
C ARG A 305 -33.55 13.37 0.03
N SER A 306 -33.36 14.54 -0.59
CA SER A 306 -32.03 15.11 -0.84
C SER A 306 -31.78 16.24 0.14
N GLY A 307 -30.62 16.23 0.79
CA GLY A 307 -30.12 17.34 1.62
C GLY A 307 -28.72 17.74 1.20
N THR A 308 -28.27 18.93 1.61
CA THR A 308 -26.87 19.35 1.42
C THR A 308 -26.15 19.22 2.74
N ILE A 309 -25.12 18.37 2.79
CA ILE A 309 -24.14 18.36 3.88
C ILE A 309 -23.06 19.36 3.53
N ARG A 310 -22.81 20.30 4.43
CA ARG A 310 -21.66 21.19 4.39
C ARG A 310 -20.64 20.68 5.38
N ALA A 311 -19.42 20.42 4.92
CA ALA A 311 -18.31 20.03 5.77
C ALA A 311 -17.09 20.90 5.45
N GLU A 312 -16.47 21.45 6.48
CA GLU A 312 -15.13 22.02 6.35
C GLU A 312 -14.11 20.89 6.48
N LEU A 313 -13.33 20.66 5.43
CA LEU A 313 -12.24 19.69 5.43
C LEU A 313 -10.94 20.41 5.74
N LYS A 314 -10.25 19.98 6.79
CA LYS A 314 -8.92 20.50 7.14
C LYS A 314 -7.87 19.85 6.25
N ILE A 315 -6.82 20.60 5.95
CA ILE A 315 -5.67 20.12 5.20
C ILE A 315 -4.46 20.21 6.12
N TRP A 316 -3.89 19.05 6.45
CA TRP A 316 -2.75 18.96 7.34
C TRP A 316 -1.50 18.61 6.55
N GLU A 317 -0.36 19.15 7.01
CA GLU A 317 0.95 18.78 6.47
C GLU A 317 1.55 17.65 7.31
N VAL A 318 2.41 16.85 6.69
CA VAL A 318 3.17 15.79 7.36
C VAL A 318 4.64 16.06 7.13
N GLU A 319 5.44 15.85 8.18
CA GLU A 319 6.88 15.94 8.08
C GLU A 319 7.40 14.92 7.04
N ARG A 320 8.37 15.38 6.24
CA ARG A 320 9.08 14.56 5.26
C ARG A 320 10.53 14.49 5.68
N PHE A 321 11.11 13.30 5.62
CA PHE A 321 12.51 13.06 5.92
C PHE A 321 13.36 13.53 4.74
N GLY A 322 14.43 14.27 5.02
CA GLY A 322 15.34 14.73 3.99
C GLY A 322 16.12 13.58 3.36
N ILE A 323 16.26 13.59 2.03
CA ILE A 323 17.01 12.59 1.25
C ILE A 323 18.48 12.45 1.73
N GLN A 324 19.01 13.44 2.46
CA GLN A 324 20.38 13.46 3.00
C GLN A 324 20.54 13.09 4.48
N GLU A 325 19.50 13.12 5.31
CA GLU A 325 19.69 12.94 6.77
C GLU A 325 19.95 11.48 7.18
N LEU A 326 19.53 10.51 6.35
CA LEU A 326 19.72 9.08 6.62
C LEU A 326 21.15 8.56 6.37
N ARG A 327 22.01 9.34 5.67
CA ARG A 327 23.42 8.96 5.45
C ARG A 327 24.32 9.12 6.68
N LYS A 328 23.83 9.73 7.76
CA LYS A 328 24.60 9.97 8.99
C LYS A 328 24.25 9.04 10.15
N ALA A 329 23.28 8.15 9.99
CA ALA A 329 22.79 7.28 11.07
C ALA A 329 23.01 5.77 10.84
N SER A 330 23.69 5.36 9.76
CA SER A 330 24.02 3.96 9.47
C SER A 330 25.43 3.54 9.90
#